data_AF-A0A2A2UWK4-F1
#
_entry.id   AF-A0A2A2UWK4-F1
#
_cell.length_a   1.000
_cell.length_b   1.000
_cell.length_c   1.000
_cell.angle_alpha   90.00
_cell.angle_beta   90.00
_cell.angle_gamma   90.00
#
_symmetry.space_group_name_H-M   'P 1'
#
loop_
_entity.id
_entity.type
_entity.pdbx_description
1 polymer ?
#
loop_
_entity_poly.entity_id
_entity_poly.type
_entity_poly.pdbx_seq_one_letter_code
_entity_poly.pdbx_strand_id
1 'polypeptide(L)'
;AQEIGQRVNKALDEYQGQPPIRGVTDKPIKAKADELEPPKGNELPGANKTLIVDELLINGKVPSTRRGEFNKWFDSLTPEQFEILWENKDIRDTIEARIRRPGGYHEWYMVARTPKFKAWGINMDEIKRFRSEINELKWVSPIDGRSGMHGKSGSGTFHKELLELIDNSKSLSTFNTRLDVLIKRWKIDPTIIPHKLTKEIK
;
A
#
# COMPACT_ATOMS: atom_id res chain seq x y z
N ALA A 1 -1.50 -38.93 40.56
CA ALA A 1 -2.76 -38.32 41.04
C ALA A 1 -2.65 -38.17 42.54
N GLN A 2 -3.19 -37.06 43.08
CA GLN A 2 -3.23 -36.65 44.49
C GLN A 2 -1.99 -35.90 45.01
N GLU A 3 -2.25 -34.80 45.72
CA GLU A 3 -1.35 -33.87 46.42
C GLU A 3 -0.90 -32.55 45.75
N ILE A 4 -1.72 -32.00 44.84
CA ILE A 4 -1.69 -30.56 44.49
C ILE A 4 -2.52 -29.76 45.53
N GLY A 5 -2.19 -29.89 46.82
CA GLY A 5 -3.04 -29.39 47.91
C GLY A 5 -2.34 -29.04 49.22
N GLN A 6 -1.00 -28.86 49.25
CA GLN A 6 -0.27 -28.62 50.51
C GLN A 6 0.84 -27.56 50.45
N ARG A 7 0.72 -26.53 49.60
CA ARG A 7 1.65 -25.38 49.63
C ARG A 7 0.97 -24.01 49.49
N VAL A 8 -0.22 -23.86 50.09
CA VAL A 8 -0.92 -22.56 50.14
C VAL A 8 -1.24 -22.09 51.57
N ASN A 9 -1.02 -22.93 52.59
CA ASN A 9 -1.46 -22.65 53.97
C ASN A 9 -0.31 -22.54 54.99
N LYS A 10 0.78 -21.82 54.66
CA LYS A 10 1.84 -21.48 55.64
C LYS A 10 2.14 -19.98 55.75
N ALA A 11 1.59 -19.14 54.87
CA ALA A 11 1.82 -17.69 54.90
C ALA A 11 0.66 -16.89 55.54
N LEU A 12 -0.38 -17.57 56.06
CA LEU A 12 -1.54 -16.93 56.69
C LEU A 12 -1.53 -17.00 58.22
N ASP A 13 -0.62 -17.76 58.84
CA ASP A 13 -0.55 -17.94 60.30
C ASP A 13 0.43 -16.99 61.02
N GLU A 14 1.15 -16.12 60.28
CA GLU A 14 2.11 -15.15 60.85
C GLU A 14 1.66 -13.68 60.72
N TYR A 15 0.42 -13.42 60.29
CA TYR A 15 -0.10 -12.06 60.21
C TYR A 15 -0.62 -11.58 61.58
N GLN A 16 0.31 -11.12 62.42
CA GLN A 16 -0.02 -10.35 63.63
C GLN A 16 -0.33 -8.91 63.22
N GLY A 17 -1.62 -8.56 63.21
CA GLY A 17 -2.13 -7.27 62.76
C GLY A 17 -1.64 -6.08 63.59
N GLN A 18 -1.37 -4.96 62.92
CA GLN A 18 -1.39 -3.64 63.52
C GLN A 18 -2.83 -3.08 63.47
N PRO A 19 -3.38 -2.58 64.58
CA PRO A 19 -4.70 -1.95 64.57
C PRO A 19 -4.68 -0.64 63.77
N PRO A 20 -5.80 -0.28 63.11
CA PRO A 20 -5.87 0.92 62.28
C PRO A 20 -5.72 2.19 63.12
N ILE A 21 -4.85 3.09 62.67
CA ILE A 21 -4.64 4.40 63.30
C ILE A 21 -5.88 5.28 63.03
N ARG A 22 -6.54 5.66 64.12
CA ARG A 22 -7.69 6.59 64.17
C ARG A 22 -7.26 7.96 63.66
N GLY A 23 -7.89 8.44 62.59
CA GLY A 23 -7.57 9.71 61.93
C GLY A 23 -7.71 10.92 62.87
N VAL A 24 -6.67 11.74 62.91
CA VAL A 24 -6.69 13.08 63.49
C VAL A 24 -6.86 14.06 62.33
N THR A 25 -7.88 14.90 62.41
CA THR A 25 -8.24 15.86 61.36
C THR A 25 -7.32 17.08 61.40
N ASP A 26 -6.24 17.05 60.63
CA ASP A 26 -5.48 18.25 60.30
C ASP A 26 -5.69 18.61 58.83
N LYS A 27 -6.13 19.85 58.59
CA LYS A 27 -6.38 20.40 57.25
C LYS A 27 -5.09 20.32 56.41
N PRO A 28 -5.12 19.76 55.19
CA PRO A 28 -3.93 19.75 54.34
C PRO A 28 -3.62 21.18 53.86
N ILE A 29 -2.45 21.68 54.24
CA ILE A 29 -1.85 22.86 53.63
C ILE A 29 -1.45 22.47 52.20
N LYS A 30 -2.05 23.12 51.19
CA LYS A 30 -1.71 22.88 49.78
C LYS A 30 -0.27 23.33 49.53
N ALA A 31 0.66 22.39 49.45
CA ALA A 31 1.90 22.60 48.70
C ALA A 31 1.54 22.59 47.20
N LYS A 32 1.94 23.64 46.48
CA LYS A 32 1.85 23.70 45.02
C LYS A 32 2.73 22.56 44.49
N ALA A 33 2.14 21.61 43.77
CA ALA A 33 2.91 20.61 43.04
C ALA A 33 3.68 21.33 41.93
N ASP A 34 4.98 21.09 41.81
CA ASP A 34 5.73 21.52 40.64
C ASP A 34 5.10 20.88 39.40
N GLU A 35 4.83 21.72 38.39
CA GLU A 35 4.28 21.30 37.12
C GLU A 35 5.33 20.47 36.40
N LEU A 36 5.19 19.14 36.48
CA LEU A 36 6.02 18.21 35.74
C LEU A 36 5.74 18.42 34.24
N GLU A 37 6.80 18.64 33.45
CA GLU A 37 6.66 18.70 32.00
C GLU A 37 6.00 17.41 31.48
N PRO A 38 5.13 17.51 30.44
CA PRO A 38 4.55 16.33 29.81
C PRO A 38 5.65 15.35 29.37
N PRO A 39 5.47 14.03 29.57
CA PRO A 39 6.46 13.07 29.13
C PRO A 39 6.64 13.14 27.61
N LYS A 40 7.82 13.60 27.16
CA LYS A 40 8.25 13.46 25.76
C LYS A 40 8.42 11.96 25.47
N GLY A 41 7.62 11.42 24.56
CA GLY A 41 7.77 10.04 24.07
C GLY A 41 6.53 9.15 24.11
N ASN A 42 5.35 9.66 24.47
CA ASN A 42 4.09 8.89 24.42
C ASN A 42 3.37 8.96 23.06
N GLU A 43 4.07 9.28 21.97
CA GLU A 43 3.48 9.22 20.64
C GLU A 43 3.25 7.75 20.27
N LEU A 44 1.98 7.33 20.24
CA LEU A 44 1.59 6.04 19.69
C LEU A 44 2.18 5.95 18.27
N PRO A 45 2.89 4.87 17.90
CA PRO A 45 3.61 4.77 16.63
C PRO A 45 2.74 4.85 15.36
N GLY A 46 1.42 5.04 15.48
CA GLY A 46 0.49 5.31 14.39
C GLY A 46 -0.04 6.75 14.31
N ALA A 47 0.07 7.57 15.36
CA ALA A 47 -0.52 8.92 15.38
C ALA A 47 0.10 9.83 14.30
N ASN A 48 1.42 9.79 14.16
CA ASN A 48 2.14 10.55 13.14
C ASN A 48 1.82 10.09 11.72
N LYS A 49 1.66 8.78 11.49
CA LYS A 49 1.28 8.26 10.17
C LYS A 49 -0.13 8.71 9.77
N THR A 50 -1.08 8.70 10.70
CA THR A 50 -2.46 9.15 10.42
C THR A 50 -2.51 10.63 10.04
N LEU A 51 -1.81 11.49 10.79
CA LEU A 51 -1.74 12.93 10.48
C LEU A 51 -1.16 13.19 9.08
N ILE A 52 -0.08 12.47 8.73
CA ILE A 52 0.53 12.57 7.40
C ILE A 52 -0.46 12.10 6.31
N VAL A 53 -1.20 11.02 6.52
CA VAL A 53 -2.19 10.55 5.54
C VAL A 53 -3.27 11.62 5.30
N ASP A 54 -3.79 12.25 6.35
CA ASP A 54 -4.83 13.26 6.23
C ASP A 54 -4.34 14.50 5.45
N GLU A 55 -3.07 14.90 5.65
CA GLU A 55 -2.45 16.01 4.92
C GLU A 55 -2.23 15.70 3.43
N LEU A 56 -1.98 14.44 3.07
CA LEU A 56 -1.75 14.01 1.70
C LEU A 56 -3.07 13.83 0.91
N LEU A 57 -4.20 13.71 1.59
CA LEU A 57 -5.51 13.55 0.98
C LEU A 57 -6.22 14.90 0.79
N ILE A 58 -6.94 15.07 -0.31
CA ILE A 58 -7.72 16.29 -0.55
C ILE A 58 -9.04 16.18 0.20
N ASN A 59 -9.21 16.96 1.27
CA ASN A 59 -10.37 16.90 2.17
C ASN A 59 -10.59 15.48 2.72
N GLY A 60 -9.50 14.79 3.09
CA GLY A 60 -9.54 13.43 3.63
C GLY A 60 -9.93 12.36 2.60
N LYS A 61 -9.87 12.65 1.29
CA LYS A 61 -10.24 11.70 0.22
C LYS A 61 -9.24 11.67 -0.93
N VAL A 62 -9.15 10.51 -1.56
CA VAL A 62 -8.51 10.37 -2.88
C VAL A 62 -9.35 11.14 -3.91
N PRO A 63 -8.76 12.06 -4.69
CA PRO A 63 -9.52 12.88 -5.63
C PRO A 63 -10.25 12.08 -6.72
N SER A 64 -11.25 12.71 -7.32
CA SER A 64 -12.03 12.12 -8.39
C SER A 64 -11.24 12.11 -9.70
N THR A 65 -11.65 11.27 -10.67
CA THR A 65 -11.09 11.34 -12.03
C THR A 65 -11.60 12.54 -12.85
N ARG A 66 -12.55 13.32 -12.31
CA ARG A 66 -13.12 14.47 -13.03
C ARG A 66 -12.04 15.52 -13.22
N ARG A 67 -12.01 16.14 -14.40
CA ARG A 67 -11.12 17.26 -14.73
C ARG A 67 -9.61 16.97 -14.49
N GLY A 68 -9.22 15.69 -14.47
CA GLY A 68 -7.84 15.26 -14.22
C GLY A 68 -7.35 15.46 -12.79
N GLU A 69 -8.23 15.71 -11.81
CA GLU A 69 -7.85 15.98 -10.42
C GLU A 69 -7.02 14.83 -9.81
N PHE A 70 -7.47 13.60 -10.00
CA PHE A 70 -6.75 12.41 -9.55
C PHE A 70 -5.33 12.33 -10.14
N ASN A 71 -5.15 12.66 -11.42
CA ASN A 71 -3.85 12.58 -12.08
C ASN A 71 -2.91 13.64 -11.50
N LYS A 72 -3.35 14.89 -11.41
CA LYS A 72 -2.59 16.00 -10.82
C LYS A 72 -2.16 15.71 -9.38
N TRP A 73 -3.08 15.16 -8.58
CA TRP A 73 -2.81 14.77 -7.21
C TRP A 73 -1.76 13.65 -7.15
N PHE A 74 -1.93 12.58 -7.93
CA PHE A 74 -0.94 11.51 -7.98
C PHE A 74 0.44 12.05 -8.39
N ASP A 75 0.50 12.90 -9.40
CA ASP A 75 1.74 13.46 -9.92
C ASP A 75 2.43 14.38 -8.91
N SER A 76 1.68 15.08 -8.06
CA SER A 76 2.21 15.97 -7.02
C SER A 76 2.87 15.26 -5.84
N LEU A 77 2.54 13.99 -5.59
CA LEU A 77 3.11 13.22 -4.49
C LEU A 77 4.56 12.81 -4.79
N THR A 78 5.42 12.74 -3.78
CA THR A 78 6.69 12.00 -3.91
C THR A 78 6.45 10.49 -3.87
N PRO A 79 7.41 9.65 -4.30
CA PRO A 79 7.31 8.20 -4.14
C PRO A 79 7.06 7.77 -2.69
N GLU A 80 7.73 8.39 -1.72
CA GLU A 80 7.61 8.07 -0.30
C GLU A 80 6.21 8.42 0.25
N GLN A 81 5.69 9.58 -0.13
CA GLN A 81 4.32 10.00 0.23
C GLN A 81 3.28 9.06 -0.38
N PHE A 82 3.46 8.66 -1.63
CA PHE A 82 2.58 7.70 -2.28
C PHE A 82 2.61 6.34 -1.59
N GLU A 83 3.78 5.88 -1.14
CA GLU A 83 3.92 4.60 -0.44
C GLU A 83 3.14 4.58 0.88
N ILE A 84 3.20 5.67 1.66
CA ILE A 84 2.41 5.82 2.90
C ILE A 84 0.91 5.65 2.62
N LEU A 85 0.41 6.25 1.54
CA LEU A 85 -1.00 6.11 1.13
C LEU A 85 -1.30 4.69 0.63
N TRP A 86 -0.36 4.06 -0.05
CA TRP A 86 -0.50 2.71 -0.62
C TRP A 86 -0.53 1.60 0.44
N GLU A 87 0.10 1.80 1.59
CA GLU A 87 0.04 0.90 2.75
C GLU A 87 -1.40 0.78 3.31
N ASN A 88 -2.22 1.84 3.19
CA ASN A 88 -3.61 1.82 3.62
C ASN A 88 -4.50 1.15 2.56
N LYS A 89 -5.13 0.03 2.93
CA LYS A 89 -5.95 -0.78 2.00
C LYS A 89 -7.11 0.00 1.37
N ASP A 90 -7.86 0.79 2.13
CA ASP A 90 -9.06 1.47 1.62
C ASP A 90 -8.70 2.61 0.67
N ILE A 91 -7.61 3.32 0.98
CA ILE A 91 -7.02 4.33 0.12
C ILE A 91 -6.50 3.67 -1.16
N ARG A 92 -5.71 2.60 -1.04
CA ARG A 92 -5.19 1.82 -2.17
C ARG A 92 -6.30 1.35 -3.08
N ASP A 93 -7.33 0.68 -2.55
CA ASP A 93 -8.46 0.17 -3.34
C ASP A 93 -9.14 1.30 -4.14
N THR A 94 -9.25 2.48 -3.53
CA THR A 94 -9.76 3.69 -4.21
C THR A 94 -8.84 4.17 -5.32
N ILE A 95 -7.53 4.26 -5.07
CA ILE A 95 -6.51 4.64 -6.06
C ILE A 95 -6.56 3.66 -7.24
N GLU A 96 -6.52 2.37 -6.98
CA GLU A 96 -6.56 1.35 -8.02
C GLU A 96 -7.84 1.46 -8.88
N ALA A 97 -8.99 1.72 -8.24
CA ALA A 97 -10.24 1.96 -8.95
C ALA A 97 -10.22 3.24 -9.80
N ARG A 98 -9.48 4.28 -9.40
CA ARG A 98 -9.29 5.50 -10.22
C ARG A 98 -8.33 5.26 -11.38
N ILE A 99 -7.33 4.39 -11.21
CA ILE A 99 -6.43 3.98 -12.27
C ILE A 99 -7.22 3.22 -13.33
N ARG A 100 -7.99 2.19 -12.97
CA ARG A 100 -8.78 1.33 -13.89
C ARG A 100 -9.95 2.02 -14.62
N ARG A 101 -10.09 3.34 -14.53
CA ARG A 101 -11.16 4.11 -15.20
C ARG A 101 -10.63 4.80 -16.47
N PRO A 102 -11.37 4.72 -17.60
CA PRO A 102 -12.53 3.85 -17.83
C PRO A 102 -12.15 2.36 -17.87
N GLY A 103 -13.13 1.47 -17.64
CA GLY A 103 -12.93 0.02 -17.77
C GLY A 103 -12.85 -0.41 -19.24
N GLY A 104 -12.57 -1.70 -19.50
CA GLY A 104 -12.45 -2.25 -20.85
C GLY A 104 -11.02 -2.30 -21.40
N TYR A 105 -10.03 -1.97 -20.55
CA TYR A 105 -8.63 -1.92 -20.92
C TYR A 105 -7.79 -2.83 -20.01
N HIS A 106 -6.72 -3.40 -20.56
CA HIS A 106 -5.67 -4.08 -19.80
C HIS A 106 -4.51 -3.11 -19.57
N GLU A 107 -4.10 -2.96 -18.31
CA GLU A 107 -2.95 -2.13 -17.93
C GLU A 107 -1.63 -2.89 -18.06
N TRP A 108 -0.75 -2.43 -18.96
CA TRP A 108 0.62 -2.95 -19.10
C TRP A 108 1.50 -2.52 -17.92
N TYR A 109 1.31 -1.28 -17.45
CA TYR A 109 1.76 -0.86 -16.13
C TYR A 109 0.76 -1.38 -15.10
N MET A 110 0.96 -2.64 -14.65
CA MET A 110 0.04 -3.32 -13.76
C MET A 110 -0.32 -2.47 -12.54
N VAL A 111 -1.61 -2.30 -12.30
CA VAL A 111 -2.14 -1.43 -11.23
C VAL A 111 -1.57 -1.78 -9.85
N ALA A 112 -1.39 -3.08 -9.56
CA ALA A 112 -0.82 -3.57 -8.30
C ALA A 112 0.67 -3.22 -8.09
N ARG A 113 1.32 -2.60 -9.09
CA ARG A 113 2.72 -2.16 -9.06
C ARG A 113 2.87 -0.65 -9.29
N THR A 114 1.78 0.11 -9.13
CA THR A 114 1.81 1.58 -9.22
C THR A 114 2.94 2.23 -8.41
N PRO A 115 3.26 1.81 -7.17
CA PRO A 115 4.44 2.29 -6.45
C PRO A 115 5.75 2.25 -7.23
N LYS A 116 6.01 1.13 -7.92
CA LYS A 116 7.22 0.93 -8.70
C LYS A 116 7.32 1.93 -9.85
N PHE A 117 6.19 2.17 -10.53
CA PHE A 117 6.12 3.13 -11.63
C PHE A 117 6.23 4.57 -11.13
N LYS A 118 5.67 4.89 -9.96
CA LYS A 118 5.86 6.19 -9.31
C LYS A 118 7.33 6.42 -8.97
N ALA A 119 8.03 5.41 -8.44
CA ALA A 119 9.46 5.46 -8.16
C ALA A 119 10.33 5.61 -9.44
N TRP A 120 9.84 5.17 -10.60
CA TRP A 120 10.46 5.43 -11.91
C TRP A 120 10.06 6.78 -12.53
N GLY A 121 9.33 7.63 -11.81
CA GLY A 121 8.92 8.95 -12.28
C GLY A 121 7.82 8.95 -13.33
N ILE A 122 7.04 7.87 -13.45
CA ILE A 122 5.96 7.79 -14.43
C ILE A 122 4.74 8.55 -13.91
N ASN A 123 4.24 9.50 -14.69
CA ASN A 123 3.03 10.26 -14.37
C ASN A 123 1.75 9.45 -14.62
N MET A 124 0.63 9.88 -14.02
CA MET A 124 -0.62 9.14 -14.09
C MET A 124 -1.24 9.10 -15.49
N ASP A 125 -1.06 10.14 -16.30
CA ASP A 125 -1.53 10.15 -17.68
C ASP A 125 -0.86 9.03 -18.49
N GLU A 126 0.44 8.84 -18.31
CA GLU A 126 1.19 7.76 -18.93
C GLU A 126 0.73 6.38 -18.42
N ILE A 127 0.53 6.21 -17.11
CA ILE A 127 -0.02 4.97 -16.53
C ILE A 127 -1.39 4.65 -17.14
N LYS A 128 -2.19 5.67 -17.44
CA LYS A 128 -3.51 5.52 -18.07
C LYS A 128 -3.46 5.30 -19.57
N ARG A 129 -2.49 5.89 -20.25
CA ARG A 129 -2.29 5.77 -21.69
C ARG A 129 -1.74 4.39 -22.07
N PHE A 130 -0.85 3.82 -21.26
CA PHE A 130 -0.14 2.59 -21.59
C PHE A 130 -0.98 1.33 -21.34
N ARG A 131 -2.06 1.22 -22.12
CA ARG A 131 -3.09 0.18 -22.04
C ARG A 131 -3.53 -0.27 -23.43
N SER A 132 -4.08 -1.46 -23.50
CA SER A 132 -4.73 -1.99 -24.72
C SER A 132 -6.16 -2.39 -24.42
N GLU A 133 -7.04 -2.33 -25.41
CA GLU A 133 -8.41 -2.84 -25.27
C GLU A 133 -8.40 -4.34 -25.01
N ILE A 134 -9.19 -4.79 -24.02
CA ILE A 134 -9.21 -6.22 -23.63
C ILE A 134 -9.69 -7.14 -24.76
N ASN A 135 -10.53 -6.62 -25.67
CA ASN A 135 -11.11 -7.38 -26.77
C ASN A 135 -10.10 -7.64 -27.91
N GLU A 136 -9.14 -6.72 -28.07
CA GLU A 136 -8.06 -6.83 -29.06
C GLU A 136 -6.84 -7.55 -28.50
N LEU A 137 -6.68 -7.59 -27.18
CA LEU A 137 -5.58 -8.26 -26.51
C LEU A 137 -5.71 -9.80 -26.55
N LYS A 138 -5.22 -10.36 -27.66
CA LYS A 138 -5.14 -11.80 -27.93
C LYS A 138 -3.69 -12.26 -28.01
N TRP A 139 -3.46 -13.54 -27.76
CA TRP A 139 -2.13 -14.15 -27.77
C TRP A 139 -2.17 -15.61 -28.17
N VAL A 140 -0.98 -16.17 -28.40
CA VAL A 140 -0.74 -17.62 -28.47
C VAL A 140 0.24 -17.97 -27.37
N SER A 141 -0.23 -18.79 -26.43
CA SER A 141 0.57 -19.23 -25.29
C SER A 141 1.83 -19.96 -25.76
N PRO A 142 3.03 -19.57 -25.31
CA PRO A 142 4.27 -20.24 -25.66
C PRO A 142 4.42 -21.60 -24.96
N ILE A 143 3.56 -21.91 -23.99
CA ILE A 143 3.65 -23.12 -23.15
C ILE A 143 2.97 -24.30 -23.84
N ASP A 144 1.78 -24.07 -24.38
CA ASP A 144 0.90 -25.11 -24.94
C ASP A 144 0.38 -24.77 -26.34
N GLY A 145 0.79 -23.65 -26.93
CA GLY A 145 0.39 -23.22 -28.26
C GLY A 145 -1.06 -22.77 -28.38
N ARG A 146 -1.82 -22.70 -27.27
CA ARG A 146 -3.24 -22.35 -27.32
C ARG A 146 -3.44 -20.84 -27.47
N SER A 147 -4.44 -20.48 -28.25
CA SER A 147 -4.90 -19.10 -28.30
C SER A 147 -5.57 -18.69 -26.98
N GLY A 148 -5.39 -17.44 -26.59
CA GLY A 148 -6.00 -16.88 -25.40
C GLY A 148 -6.23 -15.38 -25.52
N MET A 149 -6.86 -14.83 -24.50
CA MET A 149 -7.17 -13.41 -24.37
C MET A 149 -7.39 -13.04 -22.91
N HIS A 150 -7.55 -11.74 -22.63
CA HIS A 150 -7.74 -11.24 -21.28
C HIS A 150 -8.82 -12.02 -20.50
N GLY A 151 -8.47 -12.51 -19.31
CA GLY A 151 -9.37 -13.30 -18.44
C GLY A 151 -9.66 -14.72 -18.92
N LYS A 152 -9.00 -15.20 -19.98
CA LYS A 152 -9.17 -16.55 -20.54
C LYS A 152 -7.87 -17.36 -20.46
N SER A 153 -7.75 -18.41 -21.29
CA SER A 153 -6.62 -19.33 -21.30
C SER A 153 -5.27 -18.61 -21.32
N GLY A 154 -4.35 -19.02 -20.44
CA GLY A 154 -3.02 -18.42 -20.30
C GLY A 154 -2.97 -17.07 -19.59
N SER A 155 -4.11 -16.41 -19.31
CA SER A 155 -4.14 -15.04 -18.76
C SER A 155 -3.45 -14.95 -17.39
N GLY A 156 -3.71 -15.91 -16.50
CA GLY A 156 -3.08 -15.94 -15.18
C GLY A 156 -1.56 -16.14 -15.26
N THR A 157 -1.10 -16.98 -16.19
CA THR A 157 0.33 -17.20 -16.41
C THR A 157 1.01 -15.97 -16.99
N PHE A 158 0.40 -15.35 -18.00
CA PHE A 158 0.89 -14.09 -18.57
C PHE A 158 1.01 -13.00 -17.51
N HIS A 159 -0.01 -12.83 -16.65
CA HIS A 159 0.01 -11.86 -15.57
C HIS A 159 1.14 -12.10 -14.58
N LYS A 160 1.44 -13.36 -14.22
CA LYS A 160 2.56 -13.70 -13.34
C LYS A 160 3.89 -13.31 -13.96
N GLU A 161 4.10 -13.63 -15.23
CA GLU A 161 5.33 -13.28 -15.94
C GLU A 161 5.49 -11.76 -16.11
N LEU A 162 4.42 -11.03 -16.41
CA LEU A 162 4.44 -9.56 -16.49
C LEU A 162 4.76 -8.95 -15.11
N LEU A 163 4.18 -9.48 -14.04
CA LEU A 163 4.47 -9.06 -12.67
C LEU A 163 5.94 -9.30 -12.30
N GLU A 164 6.47 -10.50 -12.57
CA GLU A 164 7.89 -10.82 -12.34
C GLU A 164 8.82 -9.92 -13.16
N LEU A 165 8.42 -9.56 -14.38
CA LEU A 165 9.16 -8.65 -15.23
C LEU A 165 9.24 -7.26 -14.61
N ILE A 166 8.12 -6.72 -14.09
CA ILE A 166 8.08 -5.43 -13.40
C ILE A 166 8.96 -5.46 -12.14
N ASP A 167 8.78 -6.48 -11.29
CA ASP A 167 9.46 -6.58 -9.99
C ASP A 167 10.97 -6.66 -10.14
N ASN A 168 11.43 -7.41 -11.15
CA ASN A 168 12.85 -7.61 -11.42
C ASN A 168 13.47 -6.53 -12.33
N SER A 169 12.71 -5.53 -12.77
CA SER A 169 13.25 -4.42 -13.55
C SER A 169 13.79 -3.32 -12.64
N LYS A 170 14.97 -2.78 -12.98
CA LYS A 170 15.60 -1.69 -12.23
C LYS A 170 15.15 -0.30 -12.69
N SER A 171 14.72 -0.19 -13.94
CA SER A 171 14.30 1.06 -14.57
C SER A 171 13.21 0.81 -15.61
N LEU A 172 12.56 1.89 -16.04
CA LEU A 172 11.57 1.87 -17.12
C LEU A 172 12.14 1.31 -18.43
N SER A 173 13.37 1.70 -18.78
CA SER A 173 14.05 1.21 -19.98
C SER A 173 14.28 -0.31 -19.95
N THR A 174 14.69 -0.84 -18.79
CA THR A 174 14.86 -2.29 -18.60
C THR A 174 13.52 -3.01 -18.72
N PHE A 175 12.46 -2.47 -18.09
CA PHE A 175 11.11 -2.99 -18.22
C PHE A 175 10.66 -3.03 -19.67
N ASN A 176 10.80 -1.92 -20.41
CA ASN A 176 10.36 -1.81 -21.80
C ASN A 176 11.04 -2.83 -22.71
N THR A 177 12.35 -3.01 -22.56
CA THR A 177 13.13 -4.00 -23.32
C THR A 177 12.65 -5.42 -23.05
N ARG A 178 12.44 -5.77 -21.77
CA ARG A 178 11.94 -7.10 -21.40
C ARG A 178 10.51 -7.30 -21.84
N LEU A 179 9.70 -6.25 -21.83
CA LEU A 179 8.30 -6.30 -22.28
C LEU A 179 8.22 -6.63 -23.77
N ASP A 180 9.12 -6.11 -24.62
CA ASP A 180 9.19 -6.52 -26.03
C ASP A 180 9.41 -8.01 -26.19
N VAL A 181 10.33 -8.57 -25.41
CA VAL A 181 10.62 -10.01 -25.42
C VAL A 181 9.40 -10.81 -24.99
N LEU A 182 8.67 -10.35 -23.96
CA LEU A 182 7.46 -11.00 -23.47
C LEU A 182 6.35 -10.98 -24.54
N ILE A 183 6.04 -9.82 -25.11
CA ILE A 183 5.01 -9.63 -26.15
C ILE A 183 5.32 -10.54 -27.35
N LYS A 184 6.58 -10.54 -27.82
CA LYS A 184 7.02 -11.38 -28.93
C LYS A 184 6.86 -12.87 -28.62
N ARG A 185 7.26 -13.31 -27.42
CA ARG A 185 7.15 -14.72 -27.01
C ARG A 185 5.69 -15.19 -26.96
N TRP A 186 4.79 -14.33 -26.48
CA TRP A 186 3.35 -14.60 -26.44
C TRP A 186 2.62 -14.34 -27.77
N LYS A 187 3.35 -13.95 -28.82
CA LYS A 187 2.79 -13.62 -30.14
C LYS A 187 1.62 -12.64 -30.06
N ILE A 188 1.74 -11.67 -29.15
CA ILE A 188 0.78 -10.57 -29.04
C ILE A 188 1.03 -9.62 -30.20
N ASP A 189 -0.03 -9.13 -30.83
CA ASP A 189 0.07 -8.13 -31.88
C ASP A 189 0.74 -6.86 -31.33
N PRO A 190 1.91 -6.45 -31.84
CA PRO A 190 2.58 -5.26 -31.34
C PRO A 190 1.83 -3.96 -31.67
N THR A 191 0.92 -3.96 -32.64
CA THR A 191 0.20 -2.75 -33.08
C THR A 191 -0.84 -2.28 -32.06
N ILE A 192 -1.34 -3.19 -31.22
CA ILE A 192 -2.29 -2.85 -30.14
C ILE A 192 -1.58 -2.29 -28.90
N ILE A 193 -0.24 -2.32 -28.88
CA ILE A 193 0.57 -1.84 -27.76
C ILE A 193 0.88 -0.36 -28.01
N PRO A 194 0.50 0.55 -27.11
CA PRO A 194 0.86 1.96 -27.27
C PRO A 194 2.37 2.13 -27.35
N HIS A 195 2.84 3.19 -28.04
CA HIS A 195 4.27 3.50 -28.06
C HIS A 195 4.80 3.68 -26.63
N LYS A 196 5.93 3.04 -26.35
CA LYS A 196 6.58 3.08 -25.03
C LYS A 196 7.34 4.39 -24.87
N LEU A 197 7.36 4.92 -23.65
CA LEU A 197 8.31 5.98 -23.31
C LEU A 197 9.75 5.47 -23.40
N THR A 198 10.60 6.22 -24.10
CA THR A 198 12.02 5.89 -24.27
C THR A 198 12.93 6.67 -23.33
N LYS A 199 12.39 7.62 -22.56
CA LYS A 199 13.11 8.41 -21.55
C LYS A 199 12.23 8.58 -20.32
N GLU A 200 12.85 8.56 -19.14
CA GLU A 200 12.21 8.98 -17.89
C GLU A 200 11.92 10.50 -18.02
N ILE A 201 10.66 10.89 -17.84
CA ILE A 201 10.28 12.31 -17.80
C ILE A 201 10.76 12.81 -16.44
N LYS A 202 11.91 13.51 -16.44
CA LYS A 202 12.45 14.17 -15.25
C LYS A 202 11.64 15.43 -14.92
#